data_AF-A0A645J9G5-F1
#
_entry.id   AF-A0A645J9G5-F1
#
_cell.length_a   1.000
_cell.length_b   1.000
_cell.length_c   1.000
_cell.angle_alpha   90.00
_cell.angle_beta   90.00
_cell.angle_gamma   90.00
#
_symmetry.space_group_name_H-M   'P 1'
#
loop_
_entity.id
_entity.type
_entity.pdbx_description
1 polymer ?
#
loop_
_entity_poly.entity_id
_entity_poly.type
_entity_poly.pdbx_seq_one_letter_code
_entity_poly.pdbx_strand_id
1 'polypeptide(L)'
;MQELDSALIERADKIFVDNKEAVLAEAGDFIIPTREGKFSEDRIHGELGALIENDVKGRESNSEITLFKTVGFATLDVVAAYTIYQRAKEAGVGQEIRL
;
A
#
# COMPACT_ATOMS: atom_id res chain seq x y z
N MET A 1 15.06 -4.35 4.15
CA MET A 1 14.91 -3.88 5.54
C MET A 1 13.59 -4.43 6.07
N GLN A 2 13.52 -4.76 7.36
CA GLN A 2 12.31 -5.20 8.05
C GLN A 2 12.15 -4.33 9.29
N GLU A 3 10.97 -3.73 9.43
CA GLU A 3 10.62 -2.84 10.54
C GLU A 3 9.56 -3.48 11.45
N LEU A 4 8.77 -4.43 10.92
CA LEU A 4 7.73 -5.16 11.63
C LEU A 4 8.19 -6.58 11.92
N ASP A 5 8.02 -7.03 13.14
CA ASP A 5 8.32 -8.42 13.49
C ASP A 5 7.28 -9.38 12.89
N SER A 6 7.68 -10.64 12.69
CA SER A 6 6.79 -11.66 12.14
C SER A 6 5.56 -11.89 13.01
N ALA A 7 5.67 -11.70 14.34
CA ALA A 7 4.57 -11.85 15.27
C ALA A 7 3.45 -10.84 15.01
N LEU A 8 3.76 -9.59 14.63
CA LEU A 8 2.74 -8.62 14.25
C LEU A 8 2.02 -9.04 12.95
N ILE A 9 2.78 -9.51 11.95
CA ILE A 9 2.21 -9.99 10.68
C ILE A 9 1.28 -11.19 10.94
N GLU A 10 1.70 -12.11 11.81
CA GLU A 10 0.91 -13.28 12.19
C GLU A 10 -0.40 -12.89 12.89
N ARG A 11 -0.34 -11.91 13.80
CA ARG A 11 -1.48 -11.40 14.58
C ARG A 11 -2.43 -10.50 13.80
N ALA A 12 -2.06 -10.01 12.62
CA ALA A 12 -2.94 -9.16 11.84
C ALA A 12 -4.14 -9.96 11.31
N ASP A 13 -5.34 -9.58 11.73
CA ASP A 13 -6.59 -10.18 11.26
C ASP A 13 -6.82 -9.87 9.79
N LYS A 14 -6.49 -8.64 9.35
CA LYS A 14 -6.58 -8.22 7.95
C LYS A 14 -5.32 -7.54 7.48
N ILE A 15 -4.84 -7.93 6.30
CA ILE A 15 -3.63 -7.41 5.69
C ILE A 15 -3.97 -6.85 4.32
N PHE A 16 -3.70 -5.57 4.12
CA PHE A 16 -3.87 -4.88 2.86
C PHE A 16 -2.53 -4.34 2.37
N VAL A 17 -2.39 -4.26 1.06
CA VAL A 17 -1.16 -3.78 0.40
C VAL A 17 -1.49 -2.72 -0.65
N ASP A 18 -0.50 -1.94 -1.07
CA ASP A 18 -0.66 -1.01 -2.19
C ASP A 18 -0.57 -1.74 -3.53
N ASN A 19 0.51 -2.49 -3.74
CA ASN A 19 0.72 -3.36 -4.90
C ASN A 19 1.27 -4.69 -4.40
N LYS A 20 0.52 -5.78 -4.61
CA LYS A 20 0.85 -7.08 -4.04
C LYS A 20 2.19 -7.61 -4.55
N GLU A 21 2.43 -7.50 -5.85
CA GLU A 21 3.67 -7.99 -6.46
C GLU A 21 4.89 -7.25 -5.92
N ALA A 22 4.86 -5.91 -5.89
CA ALA A 22 5.95 -5.08 -5.40
C ALA A 22 6.21 -5.30 -3.91
N VAL A 23 5.16 -5.37 -3.07
CA VAL A 23 5.32 -5.64 -1.64
C VAL A 23 5.96 -7.00 -1.40
N LEU A 24 5.55 -8.05 -2.11
CA LEU A 24 6.14 -9.39 -1.95
C LEU A 24 7.57 -9.46 -2.49
N ALA A 25 7.95 -8.59 -3.43
CA ALA A 25 9.30 -8.52 -4.00
C ALA A 25 10.27 -7.67 -3.16
N GLU A 26 9.79 -6.63 -2.49
CA GLU A 26 10.64 -5.58 -1.89
C GLU A 26 10.52 -5.46 -0.36
N ALA A 27 9.36 -5.76 0.23
CA ALA A 27 9.12 -5.55 1.66
C ALA A 27 9.70 -6.69 2.51
N GLY A 28 10.78 -6.40 3.24
CA GLY A 28 11.37 -7.37 4.17
C GLY A 28 10.40 -7.88 5.23
N ASP A 29 9.41 -7.06 5.60
CA ASP A 29 8.31 -7.41 6.52
C ASP A 29 7.48 -8.62 6.07
N PHE A 30 7.44 -8.91 4.76
CA PHE A 30 6.76 -10.08 4.21
C PHE A 30 7.74 -11.13 3.66
N ILE A 31 8.84 -10.70 3.04
CA ILE A 31 9.84 -11.61 2.46
C ILE A 31 10.46 -12.53 3.52
N ILE A 32 10.84 -11.96 4.66
CA ILE A 32 11.52 -12.71 5.74
C ILE A 32 10.58 -13.75 6.36
N PRO A 33 9.38 -13.40 6.87
CA PRO A 33 8.48 -14.41 7.42
C PRO A 33 7.99 -15.43 6.37
N THR A 34 7.90 -15.07 5.09
CA THR A 34 7.59 -16.05 4.02
C THR A 34 8.70 -17.09 3.91
N ARG A 35 9.97 -16.67 3.88
CA ARG A 35 11.14 -17.59 3.82
C ARG A 35 11.25 -18.46 5.06
N GLU A 36 10.80 -17.97 6.21
CA GLU A 36 10.74 -18.71 7.47
C GLU A 36 9.51 -19.64 7.57
N GLY A 37 8.61 -19.64 6.58
CA GLY A 37 7.38 -20.44 6.58
C GLY A 37 6.30 -19.93 7.55
N LYS A 38 6.43 -18.70 8.04
CA LYS A 38 5.51 -18.05 8.99
C LYS A 38 4.42 -17.21 8.33
N PHE A 39 4.60 -16.89 7.06
CA PHE A 39 3.64 -16.11 6.27
C PHE A 39 3.40 -16.77 4.92
N SER A 40 2.16 -16.61 4.41
CA SER A 40 1.75 -17.02 3.09
C SER A 40 0.96 -15.88 2.44
N GLU A 41 1.16 -15.68 1.13
CA GLU A 41 0.61 -14.56 0.36
C GLU A 41 -0.91 -14.56 0.21
N ASP A 42 -1.56 -15.68 0.52
CA ASP A 42 -3.02 -15.86 0.60
C ASP A 42 -3.62 -15.12 1.80
N ARG A 43 -2.80 -14.78 2.81
CA ARG A 43 -3.23 -13.93 3.93
C ARG A 43 -3.46 -12.47 3.56
N ILE A 44 -3.00 -12.04 2.39
CA ILE A 44 -3.25 -10.68 1.89
C ILE A 44 -4.71 -10.61 1.44
N HIS A 45 -5.50 -9.82 2.15
CA HIS A 45 -6.94 -9.67 1.94
C HIS A 45 -7.28 -8.87 0.69
N GLY A 46 -6.37 -8.00 0.24
CA GLY A 46 -6.52 -7.27 -1.01
C GLY A 46 -5.57 -6.08 -1.12
N GLU A 47 -5.58 -5.47 -2.30
CA GLU A 47 -4.97 -4.17 -2.50
C GLU A 47 -5.91 -3.04 -2.04
N LEU A 48 -5.36 -1.85 -1.81
CA LEU A 48 -6.15 -0.69 -1.36
C LEU A 48 -7.27 -0.32 -2.34
N GLY A 49 -7.08 -0.53 -3.65
CA GLY A 49 -8.13 -0.31 -4.65
C GLY A 49 -9.37 -1.19 -4.42
N ALA A 50 -9.16 -2.48 -4.14
CA ALA A 50 -10.26 -3.41 -3.85
C ALA A 50 -11.04 -3.03 -2.57
N LEU A 51 -10.38 -2.40 -1.60
CA LEU A 51 -11.04 -1.84 -0.42
C LEU A 51 -11.93 -0.64 -0.78
N ILE A 52 -11.43 0.27 -1.61
CA ILE A 52 -12.16 1.47 -2.05
C ILE A 52 -13.40 1.06 -2.86
N GLU A 53 -13.27 0.07 -3.74
CA GLU A 53 -14.35 -0.44 -4.58
C GLU A 53 -15.33 -1.36 -3.81
N ASN A 54 -15.05 -1.67 -2.53
CA ASN A 54 -15.81 -2.61 -1.69
C ASN A 54 -15.82 -4.07 -2.18
N ASP A 55 -14.85 -4.44 -3.03
CA ASP A 55 -14.65 -5.82 -3.48
C ASP A 55 -14.17 -6.73 -2.34
N VAL A 56 -13.48 -6.14 -1.35
CA VAL A 56 -13.03 -6.83 -0.14
C VAL A 56 -13.51 -6.10 1.10
N LYS A 57 -13.79 -6.85 2.18
CA LYS A 57 -14.23 -6.26 3.44
C LYS A 57 -13.06 -5.65 4.19
N GLY A 58 -13.14 -4.35 4.48
CA GLY A 58 -12.26 -3.64 5.40
C GLY A 58 -12.45 -4.09 6.86
N ARG A 59 -12.16 -3.23 7.84
CA ARG A 59 -12.37 -3.57 9.25
C ARG A 59 -13.85 -3.89 9.55
N GLU A 60 -14.12 -5.02 10.19
CA GLU A 60 -15.47 -5.50 10.56
C GLU A 60 -15.70 -5.50 12.08
N SER A 61 -14.65 -5.39 12.89
CA SER A 61 -14.81 -5.24 14.35
C SER A 61 -13.74 -4.36 15.00
N ASN A 62 -14.05 -3.90 16.22
CA ASN A 62 -13.12 -3.10 17.03
C ASN A 62 -11.95 -3.92 17.59
N SER A 63 -12.05 -5.26 17.60
CA SER A 63 -10.98 -6.14 18.09
C SER A 63 -9.95 -6.49 17.01
N GLU A 64 -10.26 -6.27 15.73
CA GLU A 64 -9.36 -6.62 14.62
C GLU A 64 -8.07 -5.78 14.65
N ILE A 65 -6.94 -6.43 14.40
CA ILE A 65 -5.68 -5.80 14.06
C ILE A 65 -5.62 -5.73 12.53
N THR A 66 -5.66 -4.52 11.98
CA THR A 66 -5.52 -4.29 10.54
C THR A 66 -4.13 -3.78 10.22
N LEU A 67 -3.47 -4.41 9.26
CA LEU A 67 -2.17 -3.99 8.75
C LEU A 67 -2.33 -3.49 7.32
N PHE A 68 -1.80 -2.30 7.04
CA PHE A 68 -1.55 -1.85 5.68
C PHE A 68 -0.06 -1.72 5.47
N LYS A 69 0.48 -2.33 4.40
CA LYS A 69 1.88 -2.15 3.99
C LYS A 69 1.94 -1.57 2.59
N THR A 70 2.86 -0.63 2.43
CA THR A 70 3.17 0.00 1.15
C THR A 70 4.67 -0.01 0.91
N VAL A 71 5.06 -0.18 -0.35
CA VAL A 71 6.43 0.12 -0.84
C VAL A 71 6.45 1.36 -1.73
N GLY A 72 5.28 1.87 -2.12
CA GLY A 72 5.10 3.00 -3.02
C GLY A 72 5.18 2.55 -4.47
N PHE A 73 4.38 3.17 -5.34
CA PHE A 73 4.45 2.94 -6.78
C PHE A 73 4.16 4.22 -7.55
N ALA A 74 4.84 4.37 -8.71
CA ALA A 74 4.97 5.63 -9.44
C ALA A 74 3.63 6.29 -9.83
N THR A 75 2.56 5.51 -9.99
CA THR A 75 1.24 6.05 -10.32
C THR A 75 0.74 7.03 -9.26
N LEU A 76 1.04 6.79 -7.97
CA LEU A 76 0.64 7.68 -6.88
C LEU A 76 1.29 9.06 -7.05
N ASP A 77 2.58 9.09 -7.39
CA ASP A 77 3.33 10.33 -7.63
C ASP A 77 2.78 11.08 -8.84
N VAL A 78 2.50 10.37 -9.94
CA VAL A 78 1.96 10.98 -11.17
C VAL A 78 0.57 11.57 -10.93
N VAL A 79 -0.32 10.87 -10.22
CA VAL A 79 -1.67 11.39 -9.90
C VAL A 79 -1.59 12.61 -8.98
N ALA A 80 -0.72 12.56 -7.97
CA ALA A 80 -0.49 13.69 -7.07
C ALA A 80 0.07 14.89 -7.84
N ALA A 81 1.12 14.68 -8.65
CA ALA A 81 1.74 15.71 -9.47
C ALA A 81 0.76 16.31 -10.48
N TYR A 82 -0.05 15.49 -11.14
CA TYR A 82 -1.07 15.96 -12.08
C TYR A 82 -2.13 16.82 -11.37
N THR A 83 -2.59 16.39 -10.20
CA THR A 83 -3.57 17.14 -9.40
C THR A 83 -3.01 18.49 -8.95
N ILE A 84 -1.75 18.51 -8.48
CA ILE A 84 -1.05 19.75 -8.10
C ILE A 84 -0.89 20.66 -9.32
N TYR A 85 -0.49 20.09 -10.46
CA TYR A 85 -0.31 20.82 -11.71
C TYR A 85 -1.61 21.49 -12.19
N GLN A 86 -2.74 20.78 -12.18
CA GLN A 86 -4.03 21.36 -12.56
C GLN A 86 -4.42 22.53 -11.65
N ARG A 87 -4.27 22.36 -10.34
CA ARG A 87 -4.53 23.44 -9.37
C ARG A 87 -3.59 24.63 -9.55
N ALA A 88 -2.32 24.39 -9.84
CA ALA A 88 -1.35 25.45 -10.11
C ALA A 88 -1.75 26.26 -11.36
N LYS A 89 -2.21 25.59 -12.43
CA LYS A 89 -2.74 26.27 -13.62
C LYS A 89 -3.96 27.13 -13.31
N GLU A 90 -4.93 26.61 -12.57
CA GLU A 90 -6.13 27.35 -12.17
C GLU A 90 -5.80 28.56 -11.31
N ALA A 91 -4.79 28.44 -10.44
CA ALA A 91 -4.33 29.52 -9.57
C ALA A 91 -3.35 30.50 -10.24
N GLY A 92 -2.96 30.28 -11.50
CA GLY A 92 -1.94 31.08 -12.18
C GLY A 92 -0.54 30.99 -11.55
N VAL A 93 -0.21 29.87 -10.91
CA VAL A 93 1.08 29.62 -10.24
C VAL A 93 1.98 28.76 -11.14
N GLY A 94 3.25 29.15 -11.26
CA GLY A 94 4.28 28.41 -12.00
C GLY A 94 4.98 29.25 -13.06
N GLN A 95 5.79 28.60 -13.90
CA GLN A 95 6.51 29.23 -15.00
C GLN A 95 6.39 28.37 -16.26
N GLU A 96 6.10 28.99 -17.40
CA GLU A 96 6.13 28.33 -18.70
C GLU A 96 7.57 28.27 -19.23
N ILE A 97 8.00 27.07 -19.63
CA ILE A 97 9.33 26.81 -20.18
C ILE A 97 9.17 26.31 -21.61
N ARG A 98 9.90 26.90 -22.55
CA ARG A 98 9.96 26.43 -23.93
C ARG A 98 11.02 25.33 -24.05
N LEU A 99 10.59 24.14 -24.46
CA LEU A 99 11.47 23.00 -24.74
C LEU A 99 12.15 23.15 -26.10
#